data_AF-A0A914F1U9-F1
#
_entry.id   AF-A0A914F1U9-F1
#
_cell.length_a   1.000
_cell.length_b   1.000
_cell.length_c   1.000
_cell.angle_alpha   90.00
_cell.angle_beta   90.00
_cell.angle_gamma   90.00
#
_symmetry.space_group_name_H-M   'P 1'
#
loop_
_entity.id
_entity.type
_entity.pdbx_description
1 polymer ?
#
loop_
_entity_poly.entity_id
_entity_poly.type
_entity_poly.pdbx_seq_one_letter_code
_entity_poly.pdbx_strand_id
1 'polypeptide(L)' 'MGKYLNKNGSTFKKFEELDARVLEYFMDMRQKLSEVHDRDLIEVALKVAEEISLENFKARETWLRRFNKK' A
#
# COMPACT_ATOMS: atom_id res chain seq x y z
N MET A 1 34.22 -10.91 -0.47
CA MET A 1 33.97 -9.53 -0.02
C MET A 1 32.82 -8.99 -0.87
N GLY A 2 31.56 -9.14 -0.46
CA GLY A 2 30.84 -8.15 0.34
C GLY A 2 29.55 -7.80 -0.41
N LYS A 3 28.58 -8.73 -0.47
CA LYS A 3 27.25 -8.47 -1.05
C LYS A 3 26.52 -7.53 -0.11
N TYR A 4 26.51 -6.24 -0.43
CA TYR A 4 25.61 -5.27 0.18
C TYR A 4 24.18 -5.70 -0.19
N LEU A 5 23.56 -6.49 0.69
CA LEU A 5 22.15 -6.82 0.63
C LEU A 5 21.37 -5.50 0.69
N ASN A 6 20.80 -5.13 -0.45
CA ASN A 6 19.89 -4.00 -0.64
C ASN A 6 18.65 -4.15 0.26
N LYS A 7 18.79 -3.87 1.56
CA LYS A 7 17.66 -3.83 2.50
C LYS A 7 16.64 -2.76 2.08
N ASN A 8 17.08 -1.67 1.45
CA ASN A 8 16.21 -0.57 1.04
C ASN A 8 15.47 -0.83 -0.30
N GLY A 9 16.05 -1.62 -1.20
CA GLY A 9 15.40 -1.97 -2.47
C GLY A 9 14.21 -2.91 -2.28
N SER A 10 14.25 -3.77 -1.25
CA SER A 10 13.12 -4.64 -0.90
C SER A 10 11.95 -3.84 -0.33
N THR A 11 12.21 -2.89 0.58
CA THR A 11 11.16 -2.06 1.19
C THR A 11 10.48 -1.17 0.16
N PHE A 12 11.24 -0.49 -0.70
CA PHE A 12 10.64 0.35 -1.75
C PHE A 12 9.71 -0.45 -2.68
N LYS A 13 10.16 -1.63 -3.14
CA LYS A 13 9.33 -2.53 -3.96
C LYS A 13 8.07 -3.00 -3.23
N LYS A 14 8.15 -3.28 -1.94
CA LYS A 14 6.98 -3.64 -1.13
C LYS A 14 5.98 -2.48 -1.01
N PHE A 15 6.46 -1.24 -0.94
CA PHE A 15 5.57 -0.06 -0.98
C PHE A 15 4.90 0.09 -2.36
N GLU A 16 5.61 -0.18 -3.45
CA GLU A 16 5.01 -0.19 -4.78
C GLU A 16 3.98 -1.32 -4.93
N GLU A 17 4.28 -2.52 -4.42
CA GLU A 17 3.35 -3.65 -4.42
C GLU A 17 2.11 -3.36 -3.56
N LEU A 18 2.29 -2.73 -2.40
CA LEU A 18 1.20 -2.25 -1.56
C LEU A 18 0.30 -1.28 -2.33
N ASP A 19 0.87 -0.24 -2.92
CA ASP A 19 0.10 0.77 -3.67
C ASP A 19 -0.66 0.10 -4.83
N ALA A 20 -0.03 -0.82 -5.56
CA ALA A 20 -0.67 -1.53 -6.68
C ALA A 20 -1.84 -2.41 -6.23
N ARG A 21 -1.67 -3.21 -5.18
CA ARG A 21 -2.72 -4.10 -4.66
C ARG A 21 -3.89 -3.33 -4.05
N VAL A 22 -3.62 -2.24 -3.35
CA VAL A 22 -4.68 -1.34 -2.83
C VAL A 22 -5.46 -0.74 -3.99
N LEU A 23 -4.79 -0.27 -5.05
CA LEU A 23 -5.44 0.25 -6.25
C LEU A 23 -6.31 -0.81 -6.93
N GLU A 24 -5.79 -2.02 -7.15
CA GLU A 24 -6.53 -3.13 -7.76
C GLU A 24 -7.77 -3.51 -6.96
N TYR A 25 -7.66 -3.57 -5.63
CA TYR A 25 -8.79 -3.84 -4.75
C TYR A 25 -9.92 -2.81 -4.94
N PHE A 26 -9.56 -1.52 -5.00
CA PHE A 26 -10.55 -0.47 -5.20
C PHE A 26 -11.05 -0.38 -6.64
N MET A 27 -10.26 -0.78 -7.65
CA MET A 27 -10.73 -0.87 -9.03
C MET A 27 -11.83 -1.94 -9.19
N ASP A 28 -11.71 -3.09 -8.51
CA ASP A 28 -12.77 -4.12 -8.48
C ASP A 28 -14.00 -3.63 -7.69
N MET A 29 -13.75 -2.97 -6.55
CA MET A 29 -14.82 -2.44 -5.69
C MET A 29 -15.56 -1.24 -6.30
N ARG A 30 -14.93 -0.41 -7.13
CA ARG A 30 -15.59 0.75 -7.78
C ARG A 30 -16.74 0.35 -8.71
N GLN A 31 -16.76 -0.90 -9.16
CA GLN A 31 -17.92 -1.44 -9.88
C GLN A 31 -19.12 -1.71 -8.95
N LYS A 32 -18.89 -1.80 -7.64
CA LYS A 32 -19.86 -2.22 -6.62
C LYS A 32 -20.19 -1.13 -5.58
N LEU A 33 -19.27 -0.19 -5.33
CA LEU A 33 -19.40 0.88 -4.34
C LEU A 33 -19.37 2.24 -5.03
N SER A 34 -20.34 3.10 -4.71
CA SER A 34 -20.44 4.45 -5.31
C SER A 34 -19.45 5.45 -4.71
N GLU A 35 -18.90 5.16 -3.53
CA GLU A 35 -17.96 6.03 -2.82
C GLU A 35 -16.95 5.19 -2.02
N VAL A 36 -15.69 5.62 -2.05
CA VAL A 36 -14.59 5.01 -1.28
C VAL A 36 -14.13 6.06 -0.27
N HIS A 37 -14.17 5.74 1.02
CA HIS A 37 -13.70 6.66 2.06
C HIS A 37 -12.23 6.40 2.40
N ASP A 38 -11.55 7.43 2.92
CA ASP A 38 -10.15 7.33 3.37
C ASP A 38 -9.96 6.22 4.43
N ARG A 39 -10.99 5.94 5.23
CA ARG A 39 -10.97 4.85 6.22
C ARG A 39 -10.88 3.48 5.55
N ASP A 40 -11.66 3.24 4.48
CA ASP A 40 -11.62 1.98 3.74
C ASP A 40 -10.24 1.79 3.12
N LEU A 41 -9.68 2.87 2.58
CA LEU A 41 -8.31 2.92 2.06
C LEU A 41 -7.26 2.53 3.10
N ILE A 42 -7.37 3.05 4.33
CA ILE A 42 -6.49 2.67 5.44
C ILE A 42 -6.63 1.19 5.79
N GLU A 43 -7.85 0.68 5.95
CA GLU A 43 -8.08 -0.70 6.36
C GLU A 43 -7.52 -1.69 5.34
N VAL A 44 -7.77 -1.43 4.05
CA VAL A 44 -7.23 -2.26 2.96
C VAL A 44 -5.70 -2.18 2.91
N ALA A 45 -5.13 -0.99 3.04
CA ALA A 45 -3.68 -0.83 3.01
C ALA A 45 -2.98 -1.52 4.18
N LEU A 46 -3.56 -1.49 5.38
CA LEU A 46 -3.02 -2.23 6.53
C LEU A 46 -3.06 -3.74 6.27
N LYS A 47 -4.19 -4.26 5.78
CA LYS A 47 -4.34 -5.68 5.45
C LYS A 47 -3.32 -6.14 4.40
N VAL A 48 -3.19 -5.38 3.30
CA VAL A 48 -2.21 -5.70 2.25
C VAL A 48 -0.78 -5.62 2.77
N ALA A 49 -0.48 -4.65 3.64
CA ALA A 49 0.83 -4.53 4.26
C ALA A 49 1.18 -5.76 5.13
N GLU A 50 0.21 -6.30 5.86
CA GLU A 50 0.39 -7.57 6.59
C GLU A 50 0.65 -8.74 5.64
N GLU A 51 -0.13 -8.86 4.55
CA GLU A 51 0.02 -9.94 3.55
C GLU A 51 1.41 -9.96 2.88
N ILE A 52 1.99 -8.79 2.60
CA ILE A 52 3.34 -8.68 1.99
C ILE A 52 4.47 -8.58 3.04
N SER A 53 4.14 -8.77 4.32
CA SER A 53 5.07 -8.66 5.45
C SER A 53 5.84 -7.32 5.45
N LEU A 54 5.12 -6.22 5.32
CA LEU A 54 5.63 -4.85 5.43
C LEU A 54 5.36 -4.31 6.84
N GLU A 55 6.08 -4.87 7.82
CA GLU A 55 5.86 -4.64 9.26
C GLU A 55 6.01 -3.17 9.71
N ASN A 56 6.74 -2.36 8.93
CA ASN A 56 6.96 -0.95 9.23
C ASN A 56 5.95 -0.02 8.55
N PHE A 57 4.98 -0.57 7.81
CA PHE A 57 3.94 0.23 7.20
C PHE A 57 3.06 0.86 8.27
N LYS A 58 2.81 2.16 8.13
CA LYS A 58 1.79 2.86 8.88
C LYS A 58 1.00 3.64 7.85
N ALA A 59 -0.30 3.41 7.78
CA ALA A 59 -1.24 4.17 6.95
C ALA A 59 -1.42 5.59 7.52
N ARG A 60 -0.32 6.36 7.55
CA ARG A 60 -0.32 7.75 8.00
C ARG A 60 -0.98 8.61 6.94
N GLU A 61 -1.48 9.77 7.36
CA GLU A 61 -2.03 10.79 6.47
C GLU A 61 -1.08 11.17 5.32
N THR A 62 0.24 11.10 5.54
CA THR A 62 1.24 11.33 4.50
C THR A 62 1.23 10.29 3.38
N TRP A 63 0.98 9.01 3.70
CA TRP A 63 0.83 7.97 2.69
C TRP A 63 -0.49 8.14 1.94
N LEU A 64 -1.61 8.36 2.65
CA LEU A 64 -2.91 8.63 2.02
C LEU A 64 -2.86 9.81 1.05
N ARG A 65 -2.30 10.95 1.47
CA ARG A 65 -2.11 12.12 0.61
C ARG A 65 -1.25 11.82 -0.62
N ARG A 66 -0.28 10.91 -0.52
CA ARG A 66 0.56 10.49 -1.65
C ARG A 66 -0.21 9.54 -2.57
N PHE A 67 -0.97 8.61 -2.00
CA PHE A 67 -1.79 7.64 -2.72
C PHE A 67 -2.88 8.36 -3.53
N ASN A 68 -3.63 9.28 -2.92
CA ASN A 68 -4.68 10.06 -3.59
C ASN A 68 -4.17 11.06 -4.65
N LYS A 69 -2.86 11.32 -4.70
CA LYS A 69 -2.23 12.19 -5.71
C LYS A 69 -1.72 11.44 -6.93
N LYS A 70 -1.69 10.10 -6.89
CA LYS A 70 -1.36 9.27 -8.05
C LYS A 70 -2.57 9.12 -8.96
#